data_AF-A0A2D7MIQ1-F1
#
_entry.id   AF-A0A2D7MIQ1-F1
#
_cell.length_a   1.000
_cell.length_b   1.000
_cell.length_c   1.000
_cell.angle_alpha   90.00
_cell.angle_beta   90.00
_cell.angle_gamma   90.00
#
_symmetry.space_group_name_H-M   'P 1'
#
loop_
_entity.id
_entity.type
_entity.pdbx_description
1 polymer ?
#
loop_
_entity_poly.entity_id
_entity_poly.type
_entity_poly.pdbx_seq_one_letter_code
_entity_poly.pdbx_strand_id
1 'polypeptide(L)'
;MCGLAHYFESEGLSTVLVGFVREHMEAIKPPRGLFLDFPMGRGMGKPNDPDFQKKVIRASFDLLDDTVQPVLADFPDVIPVKDGRMGYALPPELVLSISDIGDVDALLAEVAAEMNMLHPDYEVAVASRGRTTVGASELAITDYAPFVGEFVRGDIPKSPRKGLPAIPLLKLVVEDLEAYYTETRTHRDGIDDLELMGKWFWEETKAGRLLLCLEAVSIASDDRVMRQIVEMSLMAPRFWSEGPLPGTSAAGW
;
A
#
# COMPACT_ATOMS: atom_id res chain seq x y z
N MET A 1 -6.77 -10.83 13.14
CA MET A 1 -7.92 -10.47 14.00
C MET A 1 -7.95 -11.37 15.23
N CYS A 2 -7.45 -10.92 16.38
CA CYS A 2 -7.34 -11.75 17.58
C CYS A 2 -8.69 -12.09 18.24
N GLY A 3 -9.71 -11.24 18.10
CA GLY A 3 -11.02 -11.47 18.71
C GLY A 3 -11.77 -12.69 18.14
N LEU A 4 -11.66 -12.96 16.84
CA LEU A 4 -12.33 -14.11 16.21
C LEU A 4 -11.79 -15.45 16.68
N ALA A 5 -10.52 -15.51 17.09
CA ALA A 5 -9.90 -16.73 17.60
C ALA A 5 -10.65 -17.25 18.84
N HIS A 6 -11.01 -16.35 19.76
CA HIS A 6 -11.79 -16.71 20.96
C HIS A 6 -13.15 -17.33 20.62
N TYR A 7 -13.85 -16.74 19.63
CA TYR A 7 -15.14 -17.27 19.21
C TYR A 7 -15.01 -18.66 18.59
N PHE A 8 -14.02 -18.85 17.72
CA PHE A 8 -13.78 -20.15 17.09
C PHE A 8 -13.42 -21.24 18.12
N GLU A 9 -12.59 -20.95 19.12
CA GLU A 9 -12.31 -21.91 20.20
C GLU A 9 -13.57 -22.25 21.00
N SER A 10 -14.44 -21.27 21.27
CA SER A 10 -15.69 -21.51 22.00
C SER A 10 -16.65 -22.44 21.26
N GLU A 11 -16.54 -22.51 19.93
CA GLU A 11 -17.27 -23.43 19.06
C GLU A 11 -16.50 -24.75 18.79
N GLY A 12 -15.38 -24.98 19.49
CA GLY A 12 -14.57 -26.20 19.38
C GLY A 12 -13.60 -26.23 18.19
N LEU A 13 -13.35 -25.10 17.55
CA LEU A 13 -12.35 -24.97 16.47
C LEU A 13 -11.03 -24.46 17.05
N SER A 14 -10.01 -25.32 17.09
CA SER A 14 -8.67 -24.90 17.49
C SER A 14 -8.08 -23.87 16.53
N THR A 15 -7.48 -22.83 17.09
CA THR A 15 -6.92 -21.70 16.35
C THR A 15 -5.48 -21.41 16.77
N VAL A 16 -4.70 -20.93 15.80
CA VAL A 16 -3.43 -20.26 16.05
C VAL A 16 -3.46 -18.94 15.29
N LEU A 17 -3.10 -17.87 15.98
CA LEU A 17 -2.98 -16.55 15.37
C LEU A 17 -1.54 -16.23 15.06
N VAL A 18 -1.25 -15.94 13.79
CA VAL A 18 0.03 -15.41 13.35
C VAL A 18 -0.12 -13.90 13.17
N GLY A 19 0.72 -13.10 13.84
CA GLY A 19 0.58 -11.65 13.88
C GLY A 19 1.89 -10.89 13.99
N PHE A 20 1.84 -9.60 13.65
CA PHE A 20 3.00 -8.69 13.60
C PHE A 20 2.82 -7.43 14.49
N VAL A 21 1.63 -7.24 15.08
CA VAL A 21 1.35 -6.15 16.03
C VAL A 21 1.29 -6.76 17.43
N ARG A 22 2.42 -6.70 18.15
CA ARG A 22 2.58 -7.34 19.47
C ARG A 22 1.57 -6.79 20.48
N GLU A 23 1.40 -5.47 20.49
CA GLU A 23 0.55 -4.73 21.40
C GLU A 23 -0.91 -5.23 21.31
N HIS A 24 -1.39 -5.51 20.10
CA HIS A 24 -2.72 -6.07 19.88
C HIS A 24 -2.83 -7.53 20.35
N MET A 25 -1.77 -8.33 20.17
CA MET A 25 -1.74 -9.71 20.62
C MET A 25 -1.71 -9.78 22.15
N GLU A 26 -0.94 -8.93 22.82
CA GLU A 26 -0.85 -8.83 24.28
C GLU A 26 -2.15 -8.30 24.91
N ALA A 27 -2.79 -7.31 24.27
CA ALA A 27 -4.05 -6.75 24.75
C ALA A 27 -5.23 -7.74 24.60
N ILE A 28 -5.36 -8.40 23.44
CA ILE A 28 -6.50 -9.27 23.13
C ILE A 28 -6.29 -10.70 23.66
N LYS A 29 -5.03 -11.11 23.88
CA LYS A 29 -4.63 -12.41 24.43
C LYS A 29 -5.25 -13.58 23.64
N PRO A 30 -4.91 -13.76 22.36
CA PRO A 30 -5.45 -14.89 21.60
C PRO A 30 -5.09 -16.22 22.30
N PRO A 31 -5.92 -17.27 22.13
CA PRO A 31 -5.68 -18.60 22.73
C PRO A 31 -4.25 -19.11 22.50
N ARG A 32 -3.80 -19.04 21.24
CA ARG A 32 -2.44 -19.34 20.79
C ARG A 32 -2.00 -18.28 19.78
N GLY A 33 -0.88 -17.62 20.04
CA GLY A 33 -0.34 -16.56 19.20
C GLY A 33 1.13 -16.78 18.87
N LEU A 34 1.47 -16.73 17.57
CA LEU A 34 2.84 -16.62 17.09
C LEU A 34 3.09 -15.18 16.63
N PHE A 35 4.00 -14.50 17.31
CA PHE A 35 4.45 -13.16 16.97
C PHE A 35 5.60 -13.23 15.94
N LEU A 36 5.49 -12.43 14.88
CA LEU A 36 6.48 -12.28 13.82
C LEU A 36 7.03 -10.86 13.82
N ASP A 37 8.35 -10.71 13.95
CA ASP A 37 9.02 -9.42 13.76
C ASP A 37 9.39 -9.21 12.29
N PHE A 38 8.34 -9.16 11.45
CA PHE A 38 8.42 -9.03 10.00
C PHE A 38 7.76 -7.72 9.55
N PRO A 39 8.07 -7.22 8.33
CA PRO A 39 7.33 -6.12 7.73
C PRO A 39 5.83 -6.47 7.60
N MET A 40 4.95 -5.50 7.81
CA MET A 40 3.52 -5.69 7.60
C MET A 40 3.24 -6.26 6.20
N GLY A 41 2.31 -7.23 6.13
CA GLY A 41 1.96 -7.91 4.88
C GLY A 41 2.86 -9.10 4.52
N ARG A 42 3.94 -9.37 5.26
CA ARG A 42 4.83 -10.52 5.06
C ARG A 42 4.65 -11.61 6.12
N GLY A 43 3.41 -11.95 6.47
CA GLY A 43 3.09 -12.91 7.55
C GLY A 43 3.62 -14.34 7.36
N MET A 44 4.25 -14.64 6.21
CA MET A 44 4.90 -15.93 5.93
C MET A 44 6.36 -15.76 5.45
N GLY A 45 6.94 -14.58 5.60
CA GLY A 45 8.28 -14.25 5.08
C GLY A 45 8.29 -13.75 3.64
N LYS A 46 9.43 -13.93 2.95
CA LYS A 46 9.59 -13.48 1.57
C LYS A 46 8.72 -14.29 0.59
N PRO A 47 8.21 -13.67 -0.49
CA PRO A 47 7.56 -14.38 -1.57
C PRO A 47 8.48 -15.45 -2.17
N ASN A 48 7.91 -16.56 -2.65
CA ASN A 48 8.62 -17.65 -3.32
C ASN A 48 9.74 -18.34 -2.49
N ASP A 49 9.70 -18.24 -1.17
CA ASP A 49 10.54 -19.03 -0.26
C ASP A 49 9.71 -20.10 0.47
N PRO A 50 9.43 -21.25 -0.18
CA PRO A 50 8.55 -22.26 0.40
C PRO A 50 9.12 -22.90 1.67
N ASP A 51 10.44 -22.92 1.84
CA ASP A 51 11.06 -23.53 3.02
C ASP A 51 10.92 -22.61 4.24
N PHE A 52 11.12 -21.30 4.07
CA PHE A 52 10.84 -20.32 5.13
C PHE A 52 9.35 -20.26 5.47
N GLN A 53 8.47 -20.25 4.46
CA GLN A 53 7.01 -20.25 4.68
C GLN A 53 6.56 -21.48 5.46
N LYS A 54 7.08 -22.66 5.14
CA LYS A 54 6.81 -23.89 5.92
C LYS A 54 7.38 -23.82 7.32
N LYS A 55 8.51 -23.14 7.54
CA LYS A 55 9.06 -22.91 8.89
C LYS A 55 8.09 -22.10 9.76
N VAL A 56 7.53 -21.01 9.22
CA VAL A 56 6.51 -20.20 9.91
C VAL A 56 5.25 -21.01 10.22
N ILE A 57 4.76 -21.79 9.25
CA ILE A 57 3.57 -22.65 9.43
C ILE A 57 3.82 -23.70 10.51
N ARG A 58 4.97 -24.37 10.50
CA ARG A 58 5.31 -25.39 11.52
C ARG A 58 5.41 -24.78 12.91
N ALA A 59 6.13 -23.67 13.06
CA ALA A 59 6.21 -22.96 14.34
C ALA A 59 4.82 -22.52 14.85
N SER A 60 3.90 -22.19 13.94
CA SER A 60 2.51 -21.90 14.31
C SER A 60 1.79 -23.15 14.81
N PHE A 61 1.93 -24.28 14.12
CA PHE A 61 1.29 -25.53 14.50
C PHE A 61 1.86 -26.16 15.77
N ASP A 62 3.14 -25.95 16.08
CA ASP A 62 3.75 -26.43 17.32
C ASP A 62 3.03 -25.83 18.56
N LEU A 63 2.41 -24.65 18.44
CA LEU A 63 1.59 -24.05 19.50
C LEU A 63 0.26 -24.79 19.75
N LEU A 64 -0.16 -25.70 18.87
CA LEU A 64 -1.36 -26.52 19.09
C LEU A 64 -1.15 -27.54 20.22
N ASP A 65 0.10 -27.91 20.50
CA ASP A 65 0.44 -28.85 21.57
C ASP A 65 0.42 -28.18 22.96
N ASP A 66 0.40 -26.84 23.02
CA ASP A 66 0.30 -26.09 24.27
C ASP A 66 -1.12 -26.13 24.85
N THR A 67 -1.29 -26.93 25.90
CA THR A 67 -2.58 -27.06 26.61
C THR A 67 -2.88 -25.90 27.56
N VAL A 68 -1.90 -25.03 27.84
CA VAL A 68 -2.04 -23.87 28.74
C VAL A 68 -2.15 -22.60 27.90
N GLN A 69 -3.31 -21.95 27.97
CA GLN A 69 -3.65 -20.75 27.20
C GLN A 69 -3.96 -19.57 28.14
N PRO A 70 -3.71 -18.32 27.72
CA PRO A 70 -3.17 -17.90 26.42
C PRO A 70 -1.65 -18.10 26.32
N VAL A 71 -1.18 -18.45 25.12
CA VAL A 71 0.25 -18.48 24.79
C VAL A 71 0.58 -17.45 23.71
N LEU A 72 1.67 -16.72 23.91
CA LEU A 72 2.25 -15.80 22.93
C LEU A 72 3.73 -16.15 22.78
N ALA A 73 4.09 -16.76 21.65
CA ALA A 73 5.45 -17.18 21.34
C ALA A 73 6.08 -16.27 20.27
N ASP A 74 7.40 -16.12 20.33
CA ASP A 74 8.18 -15.36 19.36
C ASP A 74 8.73 -16.29 18.28
N PHE A 75 8.52 -15.93 17.01
CA PHE A 75 9.21 -16.61 15.93
C PHE A 75 10.71 -16.24 15.96
N PRO A 76 11.62 -17.23 15.82
CA PRO A 76 13.04 -17.02 16.10
C PRO A 76 13.76 -16.14 15.07
N ASP A 77 13.27 -16.06 13.83
CA ASP A 77 13.88 -15.24 12.81
C ASP A 77 13.23 -13.85 12.75
N VAL A 78 14.00 -12.85 12.36
CA VAL A 78 13.55 -11.47 12.17
C VAL A 78 13.76 -11.08 10.71
N ILE A 79 12.80 -10.36 10.13
CA ILE A 79 12.97 -9.70 8.83
C ILE A 79 12.96 -8.20 9.13
N PRO A 80 14.14 -7.55 9.12
CA PRO A 80 14.23 -6.16 9.54
C PRO A 80 13.50 -5.22 8.57
N VAL A 81 13.08 -4.10 9.13
CA VAL A 81 12.51 -2.91 8.50
C VAL A 81 13.38 -1.74 8.95
N LYS A 82 13.66 -0.77 8.08
CA LYS A 82 14.55 0.35 8.48
C LYS A 82 13.91 1.25 9.52
N ASP A 83 12.64 1.63 9.31
CA ASP A 83 11.93 2.61 10.13
C ASP A 83 10.50 2.14 10.46
N GLY A 84 10.34 1.40 11.57
CA GLY A 84 9.05 0.90 12.05
C GLY A 84 8.49 -0.31 11.28
N ARG A 85 7.40 -0.94 11.78
CA ARG A 85 6.83 -2.19 11.20
C ARG A 85 5.91 -2.00 10.00
N MET A 86 5.47 -0.76 9.77
CA MET A 86 4.64 -0.39 8.63
C MET A 86 5.55 -0.14 7.43
N GLY A 87 5.08 -0.44 6.21
CA GLY A 87 5.84 -0.16 4.99
C GLY A 87 6.21 1.33 4.85
N TYR A 88 7.09 1.63 3.91
CA TYR A 88 7.62 2.97 3.61
C TYR A 88 6.60 4.09 3.85
N ALA A 89 6.92 4.93 4.84
CA ALA A 89 6.22 6.19 5.09
C ALA A 89 6.90 7.30 4.29
N LEU A 90 6.10 8.14 3.64
CA LEU A 90 6.61 9.31 2.93
C LEU A 90 7.28 10.30 3.88
N PRO A 91 8.55 10.69 3.63
CA PRO A 91 9.25 11.72 4.38
C PRO A 91 8.47 13.06 4.44
N PRO A 92 8.53 13.80 5.56
CA PRO A 92 7.93 15.14 5.68
C PRO A 92 8.35 16.10 4.57
N GLU A 93 9.58 15.96 4.07
CA GLU A 93 10.18 16.82 3.07
C GLU A 93 9.51 16.69 1.69
N LEU A 94 8.76 15.61 1.46
CA LEU A 94 7.98 15.39 0.23
C LEU A 94 6.56 15.97 0.30
N VAL A 95 6.20 16.69 1.36
CA VAL A 95 4.94 17.46 1.38
C VAL A 95 5.07 18.64 0.42
N LEU A 96 4.22 18.68 -0.60
CA LEU A 96 4.14 19.79 -1.55
C LEU A 96 3.01 20.76 -1.18
N SER A 97 3.17 22.00 -1.61
CA SER A 97 2.15 23.05 -1.61
C SER A 97 1.71 23.37 -3.04
N ILE A 98 0.61 24.12 -3.20
CA ILE A 98 0.16 24.55 -4.54
C ILE A 98 1.26 25.31 -5.30
N SER A 99 2.09 26.09 -4.61
CA SER A 99 3.20 26.82 -5.24
C SER A 99 4.29 25.92 -5.84
N ASP A 100 4.36 24.65 -5.43
CA ASP A 100 5.38 23.72 -5.90
C ASP A 100 4.99 22.98 -7.19
N ILE A 101 3.73 23.06 -7.64
CA ILE A 101 3.20 22.26 -8.77
C ILE A 101 3.84 22.69 -10.10
N GLY A 102 4.07 23.99 -10.28
CA GLY A 102 4.61 24.53 -11.53
C GLY A 102 3.67 24.34 -12.72
N ASP A 103 4.23 24.03 -13.89
CA ASP A 103 3.48 23.78 -15.12
C ASP A 103 2.97 22.33 -15.16
N VAL A 104 1.65 22.15 -15.03
CA VAL A 104 1.00 20.84 -15.04
C VAL A 104 1.14 20.16 -16.40
N ASP A 105 1.11 20.90 -17.51
CA ASP A 105 1.21 20.29 -18.85
C ASP A 105 2.61 19.74 -19.10
N ALA A 106 3.64 20.47 -18.65
CA ALA A 106 5.02 19.99 -18.66
C ALA A 106 5.18 18.72 -17.80
N LEU A 107 4.61 18.70 -16.59
CA LEU A 107 4.66 17.53 -15.72
C LEU A 107 3.96 16.32 -16.34
N LEU A 108 2.77 16.49 -16.94
CA LEU A 108 2.06 15.42 -17.62
C LEU A 108 2.84 14.86 -18.81
N ALA A 109 3.52 15.72 -19.58
CA ALA A 109 4.39 15.29 -20.67
C ALA A 109 5.60 14.49 -20.15
N GLU A 110 6.21 14.91 -19.04
CA GLU A 110 7.29 14.17 -18.39
C GLU A 110 6.84 12.78 -17.89
N VAL A 111 5.65 12.69 -17.27
CA VAL A 111 5.07 11.41 -16.83
C VAL A 111 4.80 10.50 -18.03
N ALA A 112 4.21 11.03 -19.10
CA ALA A 112 3.95 10.24 -20.30
C ALA A 112 5.25 9.71 -20.94
N ALA A 113 6.30 10.52 -20.99
CA ALA A 113 7.61 10.10 -21.47
C ALA A 113 8.24 9.01 -20.58
N GLU A 114 8.15 9.15 -19.26
CA GLU A 114 8.60 8.16 -18.28
C GLU A 114 7.85 6.83 -18.44
N MET A 115 6.52 6.87 -18.53
CA MET A 115 5.69 5.68 -18.73
C MET A 115 6.02 4.96 -20.05
N ASN A 116 6.19 5.71 -21.14
CA ASN A 116 6.55 5.16 -22.45
C ASN A 116 7.93 4.49 -22.44
N MET A 117 8.89 5.06 -21.71
CA MET A 117 10.22 4.46 -21.54
C MET A 117 10.17 3.15 -20.75
N LEU A 118 9.28 3.05 -19.76
CA LEU A 118 9.07 1.85 -18.95
C LEU A 118 8.20 0.78 -19.64
N HIS A 119 7.49 1.13 -20.71
CA HIS A 119 6.49 0.27 -21.33
C HIS A 119 7.02 -1.09 -21.81
N PRO A 120 8.18 -1.18 -22.48
CA PRO A 120 8.72 -2.48 -22.90
C PRO A 120 9.00 -3.40 -21.71
N ASP A 121 9.53 -2.85 -20.62
CA ASP A 121 9.81 -3.62 -19.39
C ASP A 121 8.50 -4.08 -18.71
N TYR A 122 7.46 -3.24 -18.75
CA TYR A 122 6.12 -3.58 -18.27
C TYR A 122 5.55 -4.78 -19.05
N GLU A 123 5.60 -4.74 -20.39
CA GLU A 123 5.08 -5.83 -21.23
C GLU A 123 5.78 -7.16 -20.94
N VAL A 124 7.12 -7.13 -20.77
CA VAL A 124 7.90 -8.30 -20.36
C VAL A 124 7.47 -8.80 -18.96
N ALA A 125 7.16 -7.88 -18.04
CA ALA A 125 6.68 -8.21 -16.70
C ALA A 125 5.30 -8.88 -16.68
N VAL A 126 4.39 -8.42 -17.53
CA VAL A 126 3.08 -9.06 -17.70
C VAL A 126 3.25 -10.45 -18.33
N ALA A 127 4.07 -10.56 -19.38
CA ALA A 127 4.32 -11.82 -20.06
C ALA A 127 4.95 -12.87 -19.15
N SER A 128 5.89 -12.49 -18.28
CA SER A 128 6.56 -13.41 -17.35
C SER A 128 5.64 -13.92 -16.24
N ARG A 129 4.70 -13.08 -15.76
CA ARG A 129 3.72 -13.45 -14.73
C ARG A 129 2.47 -14.15 -15.30
N GLY A 130 2.15 -13.93 -16.58
CA GLY A 130 0.90 -14.36 -17.21
C GLY A 130 -0.35 -13.64 -16.68
N ARG A 131 -0.18 -12.57 -15.89
CA ARG A 131 -1.23 -11.74 -15.30
C ARG A 131 -0.69 -10.35 -14.95
N THR A 132 -1.60 -9.39 -14.77
CA THR A 132 -1.32 -8.04 -14.26
C THR A 132 -2.39 -7.64 -13.24
N THR A 133 -2.03 -6.75 -12.31
CA THR A 133 -2.95 -6.06 -11.41
C THR A 133 -3.39 -4.70 -11.96
N VAL A 134 -2.85 -4.25 -13.09
CA VAL A 134 -3.28 -3.05 -13.81
C VAL A 134 -4.62 -3.33 -14.52
N GLY A 135 -5.53 -2.37 -14.48
CA GLY A 135 -6.79 -2.36 -15.22
C GLY A 135 -8.04 -2.25 -14.36
N ALA A 136 -7.92 -2.02 -13.04
CA ALA A 136 -9.07 -1.87 -12.15
C ALA A 136 -9.94 -0.65 -12.52
N SER A 137 -9.32 0.41 -13.05
CA SER A 137 -9.99 1.62 -13.52
C SER A 137 -10.76 1.42 -14.83
N GLU A 138 -10.42 0.40 -15.62
CA GLU A 138 -10.87 0.20 -17.02
C GLU A 138 -10.46 1.33 -17.99
N LEU A 139 -9.52 2.20 -17.60
CA LEU A 139 -8.94 3.20 -18.48
C LEU A 139 -7.71 2.67 -19.20
N ALA A 140 -7.41 3.24 -20.37
CA ALA A 140 -6.16 2.96 -21.06
C ALA A 140 -4.99 3.53 -20.25
N ILE A 141 -3.84 2.84 -20.26
CA ILE A 141 -2.63 3.25 -19.52
C ILE A 141 -2.21 4.69 -19.87
N THR A 142 -2.39 5.09 -21.13
CA THR A 142 -2.10 6.44 -21.62
C THR A 142 -2.98 7.52 -21.00
N ASP A 143 -4.14 7.16 -20.46
CA ASP A 143 -5.13 8.08 -19.91
C ASP A 143 -4.97 8.28 -18.39
N TYR A 144 -4.11 7.50 -17.72
CA TYR A 144 -3.93 7.59 -16.27
C TYR A 144 -3.42 8.98 -15.84
N ALA A 145 -2.27 9.40 -16.38
CA ALA A 145 -1.69 10.69 -16.04
C ALA A 145 -2.59 11.87 -16.45
N PRO A 146 -3.16 11.94 -17.67
CA PRO A 146 -4.12 12.97 -18.03
C PRO A 146 -5.32 13.05 -17.09
N PHE A 147 -5.91 11.90 -16.71
CA PHE A 147 -7.07 11.89 -15.81
C PHE A 147 -6.71 12.42 -14.42
N VAL A 148 -5.56 12.04 -13.86
CA VAL A 148 -5.05 12.60 -12.60
C VAL A 148 -4.76 14.11 -12.73
N GLY A 149 -4.22 14.53 -13.88
CA GLY A 149 -3.88 15.92 -14.18
C GLY A 149 -5.07 16.89 -14.11
N GLU A 150 -6.27 16.46 -14.48
CA GLU A 150 -7.49 17.27 -14.34
C GLU A 150 -7.73 17.67 -12.88
N PHE A 151 -7.55 16.72 -11.95
CA PHE A 151 -7.69 17.01 -10.51
C PHE A 151 -6.57 17.90 -9.97
N VAL A 152 -5.35 17.77 -10.51
CA VAL A 152 -4.22 18.66 -10.17
C VAL A 152 -4.47 20.10 -10.64
N ARG A 153 -5.24 20.30 -11.71
CA ARG A 153 -5.68 21.64 -12.13
C ARG A 153 -6.81 22.20 -11.25
N GLY A 154 -7.35 21.40 -10.34
CA GLY A 154 -8.48 21.75 -9.49
C GLY A 154 -9.85 21.42 -10.10
N ASP A 155 -9.89 20.73 -11.24
CA ASP A 155 -11.12 20.32 -11.90
C ASP A 155 -11.62 18.95 -11.38
N ILE A 156 -12.93 18.72 -11.43
CA ILE A 156 -13.52 17.40 -11.18
C ILE A 156 -14.13 16.92 -12.50
N PRO A 157 -13.39 16.14 -13.31
CA PRO A 157 -13.90 15.69 -14.59
C PRO A 157 -15.09 14.76 -14.41
N LYS A 158 -15.95 14.67 -15.43
CA LYS A 158 -16.97 13.62 -15.46
C LYS A 158 -16.27 12.27 -15.57
N SER A 159 -16.71 11.30 -14.79
CA SER A 159 -16.21 9.94 -14.92
C SER A 159 -16.52 9.39 -16.31
N PRO A 160 -15.50 8.95 -17.09
CA PRO A 160 -15.70 8.23 -18.34
C PRO A 160 -16.31 6.84 -18.12
N ARG A 161 -16.24 6.29 -16.90
CA ARG A 161 -16.78 4.98 -16.56
C ARG A 161 -18.22 5.08 -16.07
N LYS A 162 -19.14 4.49 -16.83
CA LYS A 162 -20.57 4.50 -16.49
C LYS A 162 -20.81 3.82 -15.15
N GLY A 163 -21.52 4.52 -14.25
CA GLY A 163 -21.91 3.98 -12.94
C GLY A 163 -20.84 4.11 -11.85
N LEU A 164 -19.67 4.67 -12.15
CA LEU A 164 -18.63 4.97 -11.18
C LEU A 164 -18.40 6.49 -11.10
N PRO A 165 -18.54 7.15 -9.95
CA PRO A 165 -18.24 8.58 -9.82
C PRO A 165 -16.75 8.88 -10.00
N ALA A 166 -16.41 10.17 -10.20
CA ALA A 166 -15.05 10.60 -10.55
C ALA A 166 -14.00 10.29 -9.48
N ILE A 167 -14.30 10.52 -8.19
CA ILE A 167 -13.35 10.28 -7.09
C ILE A 167 -13.06 8.78 -6.86
N PRO A 168 -14.07 7.88 -6.81
CA PRO A 168 -13.80 6.45 -6.82
C PRO A 168 -13.02 5.97 -8.04
N LEU A 169 -13.28 6.53 -9.23
CA LEU A 169 -12.49 6.21 -10.42
C LEU A 169 -11.04 6.70 -10.28
N LEU A 170 -10.82 7.91 -9.75
CA LEU A 170 -9.50 8.45 -9.48
C LEU A 170 -8.68 7.51 -8.60
N LYS A 171 -9.28 6.95 -7.54
CA LYS A 171 -8.60 5.93 -6.71
C LYS A 171 -8.11 4.75 -7.56
N LEU A 172 -8.98 4.18 -8.39
CA LEU A 172 -8.61 3.04 -9.23
C LEU A 172 -7.52 3.40 -10.24
N VAL A 173 -7.54 4.63 -10.79
CA VAL A 173 -6.50 5.12 -11.71
C VAL A 173 -5.16 5.26 -11.01
N VAL A 174 -5.15 5.78 -9.78
CA VAL A 174 -3.93 5.91 -8.97
C VAL A 174 -3.37 4.53 -8.62
N GLU A 175 -4.22 3.58 -8.24
CA GLU A 175 -3.81 2.19 -8.00
C GLU A 175 -3.27 1.51 -9.26
N ASP A 176 -3.89 1.73 -10.42
CA ASP A 176 -3.39 1.21 -11.71
C ASP A 176 -2.04 1.85 -12.10
N LEU A 177 -1.86 3.14 -11.81
CA LEU A 177 -0.59 3.84 -12.04
C LEU A 177 0.52 3.29 -11.13
N GLU A 178 0.26 3.14 -9.83
CA GLU A 178 1.19 2.52 -8.89
C GLU A 178 1.50 1.06 -9.28
N ALA A 179 0.48 0.29 -9.67
CA ALA A 179 0.63 -1.08 -10.14
C ALA A 179 1.53 -1.14 -11.40
N TYR A 180 1.35 -0.25 -12.37
CA TYR A 180 2.17 -0.19 -13.57
C TYR A 180 3.66 -0.03 -13.23
N TYR A 181 3.99 0.93 -12.36
CA TYR A 181 5.37 1.20 -11.95
C TYR A 181 5.97 0.06 -11.12
N THR A 182 5.21 -0.46 -10.15
CA THR A 182 5.68 -1.52 -9.25
C THR A 182 5.83 -2.85 -9.98
N GLU A 183 4.89 -3.24 -10.83
CA GLU A 183 4.98 -4.46 -11.63
C GLU A 183 6.18 -4.43 -12.58
N THR A 184 6.43 -3.28 -13.20
CA THR A 184 7.58 -3.08 -14.11
C THR A 184 8.89 -3.26 -13.35
N ARG A 185 9.07 -2.48 -12.28
CA ARG A 185 10.37 -2.41 -11.58
C ARG A 185 10.70 -3.68 -10.81
N THR A 186 9.70 -4.29 -10.16
CA THR A 186 9.92 -5.58 -9.46
C THR A 186 10.40 -6.66 -10.42
N HIS A 187 9.95 -6.64 -11.68
CA HIS A 187 10.44 -7.58 -12.67
C HIS A 187 11.81 -7.19 -13.23
N ARG A 188 11.93 -5.97 -13.76
CA ARG A 188 13.14 -5.49 -14.45
C ARG A 188 14.37 -5.53 -13.55
N ASP A 189 14.21 -5.11 -12.30
CA ASP A 189 15.33 -4.95 -11.36
C ASP A 189 15.42 -6.14 -10.38
N GLY A 190 14.47 -7.08 -10.41
CA GLY A 190 14.43 -8.22 -9.49
C GLY A 190 14.29 -7.83 -8.02
N ILE A 191 13.70 -6.67 -7.73
CA ILE A 191 13.57 -6.10 -6.39
C ILE A 191 12.29 -6.61 -5.74
N ASP A 192 12.41 -7.17 -4.53
CA ASP A 192 11.30 -7.53 -3.66
C ASP A 192 11.21 -6.64 -2.41
N ASP A 193 12.05 -5.61 -2.30
CA ASP A 193 12.09 -4.67 -1.18
C ASP A 193 11.05 -3.55 -1.35
N LEU A 194 10.06 -3.51 -0.44
CA LEU A 194 8.97 -2.54 -0.48
C LEU A 194 9.44 -1.12 -0.17
N GLU A 195 10.47 -0.96 0.67
CA GLU A 195 11.01 0.35 1.02
C GLU A 195 11.77 0.95 -0.16
N LEU A 196 12.60 0.14 -0.82
CA LEU A 196 13.30 0.56 -2.04
C LEU A 196 12.32 0.88 -3.18
N MET A 197 11.20 0.14 -3.25
CA MET A 197 10.14 0.39 -4.22
C MET A 197 9.41 1.71 -3.93
N GLY A 198 8.99 1.91 -2.68
CA GLY A 198 8.31 3.13 -2.23
C GLY A 198 9.18 4.36 -2.42
N LYS A 199 10.44 4.31 -1.94
CA LYS A 199 11.41 5.39 -2.11
C LYS A 199 11.52 5.84 -3.57
N TRP A 200 11.78 4.91 -4.48
CA TRP A 200 11.92 5.26 -5.89
C TRP A 200 10.65 5.84 -6.47
N PHE A 201 9.50 5.19 -6.26
CA PHE A 201 8.24 5.67 -6.83
C PHE A 201 7.95 7.09 -6.35
N TRP A 202 8.03 7.33 -5.05
CA TRP A 202 7.64 8.61 -4.46
C TRP A 202 8.69 9.72 -4.58
N GLU A 203 9.97 9.40 -4.46
CA GLU A 203 11.06 10.40 -4.47
C GLU A 203 11.67 10.64 -5.85
N GLU A 204 11.66 9.62 -6.72
CA GLU A 204 12.45 9.66 -7.96
C GLU A 204 11.59 9.73 -9.23
N THR A 205 10.34 9.25 -9.21
CA THR A 205 9.50 9.21 -10.41
C THR A 205 8.67 10.48 -10.61
N LYS A 206 8.39 10.77 -11.88
CA LYS A 206 7.48 11.85 -12.27
C LYS A 206 6.03 11.53 -11.91
N ALA A 207 5.64 10.26 -11.99
CA ALA A 207 4.31 9.81 -11.54
C ALA A 207 4.11 10.04 -10.04
N GLY A 208 5.09 9.69 -9.20
CA GLY A 208 5.05 9.97 -7.76
C GLY A 208 4.90 11.46 -7.49
N ARG A 209 5.67 12.30 -8.19
CA ARG A 209 5.53 13.76 -8.11
C ARG A 209 4.13 14.26 -8.50
N LEU A 210 3.51 13.70 -9.54
CA LEU A 210 2.14 14.04 -9.95
C LEU A 210 1.13 13.75 -8.83
N LEU A 211 1.26 12.60 -8.16
CA LEU A 211 0.39 12.22 -7.05
C LEU A 211 0.59 13.13 -5.82
N LEU A 212 1.83 13.55 -5.53
CA LEU A 212 2.12 14.54 -4.49
C LEU A 212 1.53 15.93 -4.82
N CYS A 213 1.50 16.32 -6.10
CA CYS A 213 0.81 17.54 -6.53
C CYS A 213 -0.71 17.43 -6.33
N LEU A 214 -1.30 16.27 -6.63
CA LEU A 214 -2.72 16.03 -6.37
C LEU A 214 -3.04 16.09 -4.88
N GLU A 215 -2.19 15.53 -4.01
CA GLU A 215 -2.32 15.67 -2.56
C GLU A 215 -2.32 17.16 -2.15
N ALA A 216 -1.36 17.96 -2.65
CA ALA A 216 -1.26 19.39 -2.33
C ALA A 216 -2.53 20.18 -2.71
N VAL A 217 -3.09 19.95 -3.90
CA VAL A 217 -4.33 20.58 -4.36
C VAL A 217 -5.53 20.14 -3.53
N SER A 218 -5.60 18.84 -3.22
CA SER A 218 -6.72 18.27 -2.47
C SER A 218 -6.77 18.77 -1.02
N ILE A 219 -5.61 18.92 -0.36
CA ILE A 219 -5.49 19.47 1.00
C ILE A 219 -5.94 20.94 1.03
N ALA A 220 -5.54 21.72 0.03
CA ALA A 220 -5.81 23.16 -0.02
C ALA A 220 -7.19 23.52 -0.60
N SER A 221 -7.96 22.54 -1.09
CA SER A 221 -9.25 22.78 -1.72
C SER A 221 -10.37 23.05 -0.70
N ASP A 222 -11.17 24.09 -0.96
CA ASP A 222 -12.41 24.34 -0.23
C ASP A 222 -13.52 23.33 -0.59
N ASP A 223 -13.40 22.66 -1.75
CA ASP A 223 -14.37 21.67 -2.20
C ASP A 223 -14.30 20.42 -1.30
N ARG A 224 -15.46 20.06 -0.74
CA ARG A 224 -15.57 18.90 0.14
C ARG A 224 -15.30 17.57 -0.58
N VAL A 225 -15.63 17.47 -1.86
CA VAL A 225 -15.39 16.29 -2.70
C VAL A 225 -13.89 16.14 -2.99
N MET A 226 -13.17 17.24 -3.23
CA MET A 226 -11.71 17.20 -3.38
C MET A 226 -11.02 16.80 -2.07
N ARG A 227 -11.50 17.28 -0.92
CA ARG A 227 -10.95 16.87 0.39
C ARG A 227 -11.15 15.38 0.69
N GLN A 228 -12.18 14.73 0.15
CA GLN A 228 -12.35 13.27 0.28
C GLN A 228 -11.17 12.48 -0.28
N ILE A 229 -10.42 13.05 -1.24
CA ILE A 229 -9.23 12.41 -1.82
C ILE A 229 -8.18 12.13 -0.72
N VAL A 230 -7.97 13.08 0.19
CA VAL A 230 -7.00 12.97 1.28
C VAL A 230 -7.60 12.19 2.46
N GLU A 231 -8.86 12.46 2.80
CA GLU A 231 -9.54 11.83 3.95
C GLU A 231 -9.70 10.32 3.80
N MET A 232 -9.78 9.80 2.58
CA MET A 232 -9.87 8.36 2.33
C MET A 232 -8.47 7.69 2.23
N SER A 233 -7.39 8.39 2.60
CA SER A 233 -5.98 7.92 2.50
C SER A 233 -5.63 7.39 1.11
N LEU A 234 -6.18 8.00 0.05
CA LEU A 234 -6.20 7.39 -1.28
C LEU A 234 -4.87 7.48 -2.04
N MET A 235 -3.93 8.31 -1.58
CA MET A 235 -2.94 8.93 -2.48
C MET A 235 -1.49 8.91 -2.01
N ALA A 236 -1.20 8.79 -0.73
CA ALA A 236 0.15 8.98 -0.21
C ALA A 236 0.29 8.21 1.11
N PRO A 237 1.25 7.27 1.23
CA PRO A 237 1.47 6.53 2.47
C PRO A 237 2.11 7.44 3.54
N ARG A 238 1.30 8.29 4.16
CA ARG A 238 1.68 9.17 5.27
C ARG A 238 1.46 8.42 6.60
N PHE A 239 2.37 7.50 6.94
CA PHE A 239 2.37 6.87 8.26
C PHE A 239 3.26 7.68 9.21
N TRP A 240 2.67 8.55 10.03
CA TRP A 240 3.43 9.18 11.11
C TRP A 240 3.63 8.16 12.23
N SER A 241 4.86 7.68 12.43
CA SER A 241 5.21 6.83 13.58
C SER A 241 5.13 7.59 14.92
N GLU A 242 5.12 8.93 14.90
CA GLU A 242 5.12 9.77 16.11
C GLU A 242 3.93 10.75 16.22
N GLY A 243 2.78 10.46 15.60
CA GLY A 243 1.61 11.33 15.73
C GLY A 243 0.33 10.72 15.18
N PRO A 244 -0.84 11.31 15.50
CA PRO A 244 -2.08 10.88 14.88
C PRO A 244 -1.93 10.97 13.35
N LEU A 245 -2.43 9.95 12.65
CA LEU A 245 -2.50 9.92 11.19
C LEU A 245 -3.00 11.28 10.68
N PRO A 246 -2.43 11.84 9.60
CA PRO A 246 -2.95 13.08 9.02
C PRO A 246 -4.25 12.73 8.31
N GLY A 247 -5.32 12.72 9.09
CA GLY A 247 -6.68 12.53 8.68
C GLY A 247 -7.55 13.32 9.65
N THR A 248 -8.37 14.23 9.14
CA THR A 248 -9.49 14.83 9.88
C THR A 248 -10.54 13.78 10.27
N SER A 249 -10.43 12.56 9.76
CA SER A 249 -11.29 11.46 10.15
C SER A 249 -10.92 10.97 11.55
N ALA A 250 -11.86 11.19 12.47
CA ALA A 250 -12.12 10.37 13.64
C ALA A 250 -12.43 8.90 13.27
N ALA A 251 -11.61 8.28 12.42
CA ALA A 251 -11.53 6.85 12.20
C ALA A 251 -10.28 6.34 12.91
N GLY A 252 -10.25 6.56 14.23
CA GLY A 252 -9.46 5.70 15.09
C GLY A 252 -10.06 4.31 14.98
N TRP A 253 -9.26 3.38 14.50
CA TRP A 253 -9.46 1.97 14.75
C TRP A 253 -8.73 1.59 16.03
#